data_AF-A0A957X0S7-F1
#
_entry.id   AF-A0A957X0S7-F1
#
_cell.length_a   1.000
_cell.length_b   1.000
_cell.length_c   1.000
_cell.angle_alpha   90.00
_cell.angle_beta   90.00
_cell.angle_gamma   90.00
#
_symmetry.space_group_name_H-M   'P 1'
#
loop_
_entity.id
_entity.type
_entity.pdbx_description
1 polymer ?
#
loop_
_entity_poly.entity_id
_entity_poly.type
_entity_poly.pdbx_seq_one_letter_code
_entity_poly.pdbx_strand_id
1 'polypeptide(L)'
;MHQPSTRTQLITLVVIIAALWLPRGLALDRFVTIDENRWLTRSANFHRALVHGEYAHTYQHGHPGVTIMWLGTLGYLWRYPDYAKNAPGEFGWENSEFETYLRTQEHDALDLLEAGRVFAVLASVIALTLAYWAAVRLLGFSVATVGFLLIAFY
;
A
#
# COMPACT_ATOMS: atom_id res chain seq x y z
N MET A 1 -15.92 -28.10 -18.87
CA MET A 1 -15.08 -27.82 -17.67
C MET A 1 -15.91 -28.10 -16.44
N HIS A 2 -15.55 -29.10 -15.65
CA HIS A 2 -16.27 -29.43 -14.41
C HIS A 2 -15.97 -28.34 -13.37
N GLN A 3 -16.99 -27.63 -12.89
CA GLN A 3 -16.78 -26.66 -11.82
C GLN A 3 -16.62 -27.41 -10.49
N PRO A 4 -15.56 -27.11 -9.70
CA PRO A 4 -15.37 -27.76 -8.42
C PRO A 4 -16.47 -27.34 -7.43
N SER A 5 -16.66 -28.15 -6.39
CA SER A 5 -17.66 -27.86 -5.34
C SER A 5 -17.40 -26.48 -4.68
N THR A 6 -18.46 -25.85 -4.15
CA THR A 6 -18.35 -24.57 -3.42
C THR A 6 -17.33 -24.64 -2.29
N ARG A 7 -17.28 -25.77 -1.56
CA ARG A 7 -16.28 -25.97 -0.50
C ARG A 7 -14.86 -25.90 -1.05
N THR A 8 -14.59 -26.58 -2.18
CA THR A 8 -13.29 -26.56 -2.85
C THR A 8 -12.94 -25.14 -3.29
N GLN A 9 -13.90 -24.40 -3.87
CA GLN A 9 -13.68 -23.03 -4.32
C GLN A 9 -13.30 -22.09 -3.16
N LEU A 10 -13.98 -22.20 -2.01
CA LEU A 10 -13.67 -21.40 -0.82
C LEU A 10 -12.28 -21.73 -0.26
N ILE A 11 -11.93 -23.01 -0.16
CA ILE A 11 -10.60 -23.42 0.30
C ILE A 11 -9.53 -22.87 -0.63
N THR A 12 -9.70 -23.02 -1.95
CA THR A 12 -8.75 -22.50 -2.94
C THR A 12 -8.64 -20.98 -2.86
N LEU A 13 -9.75 -20.26 -2.66
CA LEU A 13 -9.72 -18.82 -2.49
C LEU A 13 -8.88 -18.40 -1.27
N VAL A 14 -9.08 -19.06 -0.12
CA VAL A 14 -8.26 -18.81 1.08
C VAL A 14 -6.78 -19.09 0.81
N VAL A 15 -6.48 -20.19 0.12
CA VAL A 15 -5.09 -20.53 -0.26
C VAL A 15 -4.49 -19.47 -1.18
N ILE A 16 -5.24 -18.97 -2.16
CA ILE A 16 -4.78 -17.90 -3.06
C ILE A 16 -4.52 -16.62 -2.29
N ILE A 17 -5.44 -16.19 -1.42
CA ILE A 17 -5.26 -14.99 -0.58
C ILE A 17 -4.00 -15.13 0.28
N ALA A 18 -3.82 -16.28 0.93
CA ALA A 18 -2.64 -16.55 1.74
C ALA A 18 -1.36 -16.54 0.90
N ALA A 19 -1.36 -17.16 -0.27
CA ALA A 19 -0.20 -17.18 -1.18
C ALA A 19 0.15 -15.79 -1.72
N LEU A 20 -0.83 -14.95 -2.04
CA LEU A 20 -0.63 -13.58 -2.49
C LEU A 20 -0.03 -12.69 -1.38
N TRP A 21 -0.52 -12.88 -0.15
CA TRP A 21 -0.09 -12.11 1.02
C TRP A 21 1.29 -12.54 1.52
N LEU A 22 1.58 -13.84 1.64
CA LEU A 22 2.77 -14.37 2.30
C LEU A 22 4.11 -13.73 1.87
N PRO A 23 4.46 -13.64 0.56
CA PRO A 23 5.76 -13.08 0.15
C PRO A 23 5.85 -11.56 0.29
N ARG A 24 4.71 -10.87 0.46
CA ARG A 24 4.62 -9.40 0.50
C ARG A 24 4.37 -8.87 1.91
N GLY A 25 3.67 -9.64 2.75
CA GLY A 25 3.32 -9.28 4.12
C GLY A 25 4.34 -9.73 5.16
N LEU A 26 5.24 -10.65 4.81
CA LEU A 26 6.36 -11.02 5.68
C LEU A 26 7.52 -10.01 5.53
N ALA A 27 8.17 -9.68 6.65
CA ALA A 27 9.37 -8.84 6.70
C ALA A 27 9.20 -7.41 6.15
N LEU A 28 8.03 -6.81 6.39
CA LEU A 28 7.74 -5.41 6.04
C LEU A 28 8.67 -4.38 6.70
N ASP A 29 9.49 -4.81 7.65
CA ASP A 29 10.41 -4.02 8.47
C ASP A 29 11.88 -4.06 8.00
N ARG A 30 12.25 -4.98 7.08
CA ARG A 30 13.68 -5.29 6.84
C ARG A 30 14.43 -4.43 5.83
N PHE A 31 13.77 -3.85 4.84
CA PHE A 31 14.45 -3.12 3.77
C PHE A 31 13.72 -1.81 3.44
N VAL A 32 14.43 -0.69 3.38
CA VAL A 32 13.92 0.58 2.84
C VAL A 32 14.57 0.82 1.48
N THR A 33 13.73 0.97 0.46
CA THR A 33 14.13 1.30 -0.89
C THR A 33 14.26 2.82 -1.05
N ILE A 34 15.10 3.25 -1.99
CA ILE A 34 15.44 4.67 -2.19
C ILE A 34 14.20 5.54 -2.43
N ASP A 35 13.19 5.02 -3.12
CA ASP A 35 11.99 5.79 -3.46
C ASP A 35 10.93 5.80 -2.36
N GLU A 36 10.97 4.88 -1.40
CA GLU A 36 9.95 4.80 -0.34
C GLU A 36 9.95 6.04 0.53
N ASN A 37 11.12 6.60 0.85
CA ASN A 37 11.20 7.85 1.58
C ASN A 37 10.53 9.02 0.83
N ARG A 38 10.71 9.08 -0.49
CA ARG A 38 10.04 10.09 -1.33
C ARG A 38 8.54 9.93 -1.28
N TRP A 39 8.04 8.69 -1.37
CA TRP A 39 6.61 8.41 -1.28
C TRP A 39 6.04 8.67 0.12
N LEU A 40 6.84 8.49 1.17
CA LEU A 40 6.47 8.83 2.53
C LEU A 40 6.20 10.35 2.65
N THR A 41 7.14 11.18 2.21
CA THR A 41 6.98 12.66 2.23
C THR A 41 5.81 13.12 1.37
N ARG A 42 5.67 12.59 0.15
CA ARG A 42 4.57 12.93 -0.76
C ARG A 42 3.21 12.57 -0.16
N SER A 43 3.11 11.41 0.47
CA SER A 43 1.88 11.00 1.17
C SER A 43 1.56 11.92 2.35
N ALA A 44 2.59 12.38 3.06
CA ALA A 44 2.47 13.34 4.15
C ALA A 44 1.92 14.70 3.64
N ASN A 45 2.56 15.29 2.63
CA ASN A 45 2.14 16.55 2.02
C ASN A 45 0.73 16.43 1.43
N PHE A 46 0.43 15.34 0.73
CA PHE A 46 -0.91 15.05 0.20
C PHE A 46 -1.97 15.00 1.31
N HIS A 47 -1.69 14.29 2.41
CA HIS A 47 -2.58 14.23 3.57
C HIS A 47 -2.80 15.62 4.19
N ARG A 48 -1.73 16.40 4.40
CA ARG A 48 -1.82 17.77 4.93
C ARG A 48 -2.68 18.66 4.03
N ALA A 49 -2.42 18.63 2.71
CA ALA A 49 -3.15 19.42 1.73
C ALA A 49 -4.66 19.12 1.74
N LEU A 50 -5.03 17.83 1.85
CA LEU A 50 -6.44 17.42 1.99
C LEU A 50 -7.09 17.98 3.26
N VAL A 51 -6.42 17.87 4.40
CA VAL A 51 -6.96 18.35 5.70
C VAL A 51 -7.14 19.87 5.72
N HIS A 52 -6.24 20.61 5.04
CA HIS A 52 -6.28 22.08 4.99
C HIS A 52 -7.12 22.64 3.83
N GLY A 53 -7.66 21.79 2.95
CA GLY A 53 -8.41 22.21 1.77
C GLY A 53 -7.53 22.84 0.68
N GLU A 54 -6.22 22.64 0.73
CA GLU A 54 -5.22 23.15 -0.21
C GLU A 54 -5.11 22.21 -1.44
N TYR A 55 -6.22 22.00 -2.17
CA TYR A 55 -6.28 20.97 -3.22
C TYR A 55 -5.23 21.10 -4.33
N ALA A 56 -4.79 22.32 -4.65
CA ALA A 56 -3.71 22.54 -5.61
C ALA A 56 -2.40 21.85 -5.15
N HIS A 57 -2.15 21.80 -3.84
CA HIS A 57 -1.01 21.14 -3.22
C HIS A 57 -1.17 19.62 -3.11
N THR A 58 -2.31 19.02 -3.48
CA THR A 58 -2.41 17.55 -3.61
C THR A 58 -1.63 17.03 -4.82
N TYR A 59 -1.27 17.90 -5.76
CA TYR A 59 -0.37 17.57 -6.85
C TYR A 59 1.08 17.57 -6.37
N GLN A 60 1.65 16.38 -6.19
CA GLN A 60 3.01 16.22 -5.66
C GLN A 60 4.07 15.97 -6.75
N HIS A 61 3.71 15.30 -7.86
CA HIS A 61 4.63 15.05 -8.97
C HIS A 61 3.87 14.68 -10.26
N GLY A 62 4.51 14.81 -11.42
CA GLY A 62 3.87 14.61 -12.73
C GLY A 62 3.52 13.15 -13.10
N HIS A 63 4.06 12.16 -12.37
CA HIS A 63 3.75 10.75 -12.59
C HIS A 63 2.52 10.31 -11.79
N PRO A 64 1.75 9.29 -12.24
CA PRO A 64 0.59 8.79 -11.50
C PRO A 64 1.02 8.24 -10.13
N GLY A 65 0.47 8.82 -9.06
CA GLY A 65 0.84 8.48 -7.68
C GLY A 65 -0.28 8.57 -6.64
N VAL A 66 -1.48 9.02 -7.05
CA VAL A 66 -2.59 9.33 -6.13
C VAL A 66 -2.97 8.13 -5.27
N THR A 67 -3.07 6.93 -5.85
CA THR A 67 -3.38 5.71 -5.10
C THR A 67 -2.31 5.40 -4.05
N ILE A 68 -1.03 5.54 -4.39
CA ILE A 68 0.06 5.32 -3.43
C ILE A 68 0.03 6.36 -2.31
N MET A 69 -0.23 7.62 -2.63
CA MET A 69 -0.35 8.69 -1.63
C MET A 69 -1.51 8.45 -0.65
N TRP A 70 -2.64 7.91 -1.13
CA TRP A 70 -3.73 7.49 -0.25
C TRP A 70 -3.33 6.33 0.66
N LEU A 71 -2.63 5.31 0.15
CA LEU A 71 -2.18 4.17 0.96
C LEU A 71 -1.15 4.60 2.02
N GLY A 72 -0.23 5.51 1.66
CA GLY A 72 0.68 6.13 2.62
C GLY A 72 -0.07 7.00 3.65
N THR A 73 -1.08 7.75 3.23
CA THR A 73 -1.94 8.54 4.13
C THR A 73 -2.64 7.66 5.17
N LEU A 74 -3.10 6.47 4.79
CA LEU A 74 -3.66 5.51 5.76
C LEU A 74 -2.62 5.08 6.81
N GLY A 75 -1.34 4.97 6.43
CA GLY A 75 -0.23 4.76 7.36
C GLY A 75 -0.09 5.89 8.38
N TYR A 76 -0.17 7.16 7.93
CA TYR A 76 -0.20 8.31 8.84
C TYR A 76 -1.43 8.30 9.74
N LEU A 77 -2.62 8.07 9.19
CA LEU A 77 -3.84 8.00 10.00
C LEU A 77 -3.78 6.89 11.06
N TRP A 78 -2.98 5.85 10.84
CA TRP A 78 -2.75 4.78 11.81
C TRP A 78 -1.69 5.12 12.87
N ARG A 79 -0.50 5.58 12.46
CA ARG A 79 0.66 5.76 13.38
C ARG A 79 0.92 7.19 13.82
N TYR A 80 0.50 8.18 13.05
CA TYR A 80 0.63 9.60 13.37
C TYR A 80 -0.60 10.40 12.88
N PRO A 81 -1.79 10.18 13.47
CA PRO A 81 -3.05 10.75 12.98
C PRO A 81 -3.10 12.28 13.02
N ASP A 82 -2.39 12.90 13.96
CA ASP A 82 -2.33 14.37 14.08
C ASP A 82 -1.25 15.02 13.20
N TYR A 83 -0.52 14.25 12.39
CA TYR A 83 0.54 14.76 11.50
C TYR A 83 0.10 16.00 10.72
N ALA A 84 -1.08 15.94 10.08
CA ALA A 84 -1.55 17.02 9.23
C ALA A 84 -1.67 18.34 10.01
N LYS A 85 -2.12 18.29 11.27
CA LYS A 85 -2.30 19.47 12.12
C LYS A 85 -0.97 20.00 12.67
N ASN A 86 -0.03 19.09 12.96
CA ASN A 86 1.25 19.41 13.58
C ASN A 86 2.31 19.86 12.55
N ALA A 87 2.14 19.49 11.28
CA ALA A 87 3.09 19.79 10.22
C ALA A 87 3.17 21.30 9.95
N PRO A 88 4.36 21.92 10.05
CA PRO A 88 4.52 23.37 9.87
C PRO A 88 4.29 23.82 8.42
N GLY A 89 4.31 22.90 7.46
CA GLY A 89 4.18 23.16 6.03
C GLY A 89 4.39 21.89 5.20
N GLU A 90 4.56 22.07 3.90
CA GLU A 90 5.05 21.00 3.03
C GLU A 90 6.55 20.79 3.21
N PHE A 91 6.98 19.54 3.08
CA PHE A 91 8.40 19.18 3.12
C PHE A 91 8.90 18.80 1.72
N GLY A 92 10.17 19.11 1.45
CA GLY A 92 10.87 18.61 0.27
C GLY A 92 11.10 17.09 0.36
N TRP A 93 11.11 16.42 -0.80
CA TRP A 93 11.37 14.96 -0.89
C TRP A 93 12.84 14.61 -1.18
N GLU A 94 13.72 15.61 -1.34
CA GLU A 94 15.15 15.41 -1.62
C GLU A 94 16.05 15.72 -0.42
N ASN A 95 15.53 16.43 0.58
CA ASN A 95 16.27 16.84 1.77
C ASN A 95 15.89 15.98 3.00
N SER A 96 16.77 15.98 4.01
CA SER A 96 16.56 15.25 5.27
C SER A 96 15.70 16.02 6.28
N GLU A 97 15.10 17.15 5.89
CA GLU A 97 14.26 17.98 6.76
C GLU A 97 13.04 17.22 7.25
N PHE A 98 12.44 16.41 6.38
CA PHE A 98 11.26 15.62 6.72
C PHE A 98 11.56 14.59 7.82
N GLU A 99 12.63 13.81 7.66
CA GLU A 99 13.06 12.84 8.68
C GLU A 99 13.46 13.54 9.99
N THR A 100 14.13 14.68 9.89
CA THR A 100 14.52 15.47 11.06
C THR A 100 13.29 15.95 11.82
N TYR A 101 12.26 16.43 11.10
CA TYR A 101 10.98 16.82 11.70
C TYR A 101 10.28 15.63 12.36
N LEU A 102 10.20 14.47 11.72
CA LEU A 102 9.58 13.30 12.33
C LEU A 102 10.27 12.92 13.66
N ARG A 103 11.61 12.96 13.70
CA ARG A 103 12.37 12.70 14.93
C ARG A 103 12.09 13.71 16.04
N THR A 104 11.89 14.99 15.72
CA THR A 104 11.52 15.99 16.74
C THR A 104 10.10 15.82 17.27
N GLN A 105 9.23 15.14 16.51
CA GLN A 105 7.90 14.73 16.94
C GLN A 105 7.89 13.33 17.57
N GLU A 106 9.06 12.76 17.90
CA GLU A 106 9.20 11.41 18.47
C GLU A 106 8.65 10.28 17.57
N HIS A 107 8.55 10.52 16.27
CA HIS A 107 8.12 9.54 15.26
C HIS A 107 9.31 9.08 14.41
N ASP A 108 9.31 7.78 14.05
CA ASP A 108 10.27 7.22 13.11
C ASP A 108 9.67 7.11 11.71
N ALA A 109 10.44 7.54 10.70
CA ALA A 109 10.06 7.38 9.30
C ALA A 109 9.88 5.90 8.93
N LEU A 110 10.67 5.01 9.52
CA LEU A 110 10.55 3.57 9.27
C LEU A 110 9.20 3.01 9.74
N ASP A 111 8.70 3.48 10.88
CA ASP A 111 7.42 3.03 11.43
C ASP A 111 6.23 3.46 10.54
N LEU A 112 6.30 4.69 10.01
CA LEU A 112 5.30 5.20 9.08
C LEU A 112 5.38 4.50 7.72
N LEU A 113 6.58 4.14 7.25
CA LEU A 113 6.77 3.34 6.05
C LEU A 113 6.18 1.94 6.21
N GLU A 114 6.45 1.27 7.33
CA GLU A 114 5.89 -0.05 7.63
C GLU A 114 4.35 0.01 7.61
N ALA A 115 3.77 1.02 8.26
CA ALA A 115 2.33 1.22 8.27
C ALA A 115 1.77 1.43 6.85
N GLY A 116 2.41 2.27 6.03
CA GLY A 116 2.02 2.47 4.63
C GLY A 116 2.12 1.18 3.80
N ARG A 117 3.16 0.36 4.03
CA ARG A 117 3.34 -0.94 3.36
C ARG A 117 2.21 -1.91 3.69
N VAL A 118 1.74 -1.94 4.94
CA VAL A 118 0.59 -2.78 5.32
C VAL A 118 -0.62 -2.47 4.44
N PHE A 119 -0.96 -1.18 4.27
CA PHE A 119 -2.07 -0.79 3.40
C PHE A 119 -1.80 -1.09 1.92
N ALA A 120 -0.56 -0.92 1.45
CA ALA A 120 -0.18 -1.28 0.08
C ALA A 120 -0.32 -2.79 -0.20
N VAL A 121 0.09 -3.63 0.73
CA VAL A 121 -0.06 -5.09 0.63
C VAL A 121 -1.53 -5.47 0.66
N LEU A 122 -2.32 -4.91 1.59
CA LEU A 122 -3.76 -5.16 1.66
C LEU A 122 -4.47 -4.78 0.36
N ALA A 123 -4.20 -3.59 -0.16
CA ALA A 123 -4.76 -3.13 -1.43
C ALA A 123 -4.38 -4.05 -2.60
N SER A 124 -3.12 -4.49 -2.66
CA SER A 124 -2.65 -5.43 -3.69
C SER A 124 -3.33 -6.79 -3.59
N VAL A 125 -3.46 -7.34 -2.37
CA VAL A 125 -4.14 -8.63 -2.13
C VAL A 125 -5.61 -8.54 -2.52
N ILE A 126 -6.31 -7.45 -2.17
CA ILE A 126 -7.71 -7.22 -2.57
C ILE A 126 -7.82 -7.15 -4.09
N ALA A 127 -7.00 -6.32 -4.75
CA ALA A 127 -7.01 -6.16 -6.20
C ALA A 127 -6.77 -7.48 -6.93
N LEU A 128 -5.77 -8.26 -6.49
CA LEU A 128 -5.45 -9.56 -7.08
C LEU A 128 -6.53 -10.61 -6.76
N THR A 129 -7.17 -10.56 -5.60
CA THR A 129 -8.29 -11.46 -5.29
C THR A 129 -9.50 -11.20 -6.21
N LEU A 130 -9.82 -9.92 -6.46
CA LEU A 130 -10.86 -9.54 -7.42
C LEU A 130 -10.49 -9.93 -8.84
N ALA A 131 -9.22 -9.77 -9.23
CA ALA A 131 -8.70 -10.22 -10.52
C ALA A 131 -8.77 -11.74 -10.67
N TYR A 132 -8.49 -12.51 -9.61
CA TYR A 132 -8.64 -13.97 -9.60
C TYR A 132 -10.09 -14.37 -9.86
N TRP A 133 -11.04 -13.72 -9.18
CA TRP A 133 -12.46 -13.97 -9.39
C TRP A 133 -12.90 -13.69 -10.83
N ALA A 134 -12.43 -12.59 -11.42
CA ALA A 134 -12.66 -12.29 -12.83
C ALA A 134 -12.02 -13.35 -13.75
N ALA A 135 -10.79 -13.78 -13.46
CA ALA A 135 -10.07 -14.79 -14.23
C ALA A 135 -10.74 -16.17 -14.17
N VAL A 136 -11.29 -16.58 -13.03
CA VAL A 136 -12.06 -17.83 -12.90
C VAL A 136 -13.26 -17.82 -13.85
N ARG A 137 -13.93 -16.67 -14.01
CA ARG A 137 -15.08 -16.51 -14.92
C ARG A 137 -14.69 -16.52 -16.40
N LEU A 138 -13.52 -15.95 -16.73
CA LEU A 138 -13.09 -15.79 -18.12
C LEU A 138 -12.30 -17.00 -18.65
N LEU A 139 -11.43 -17.59 -17.83
CA LEU A 139 -10.45 -18.60 -18.22
C LEU A 139 -10.73 -19.99 -17.61
N GLY A 140 -11.66 -20.06 -16.66
CA GLY A 140 -11.95 -21.27 -15.91
C GLY A 140 -11.08 -21.44 -14.66
N PHE A 141 -11.59 -22.23 -13.72
CA PHE A 141 -11.01 -22.39 -12.38
C PHE A 141 -9.55 -22.86 -12.37
N SER A 142 -9.22 -23.91 -13.14
CA SER A 142 -7.88 -24.51 -13.11
C SER A 142 -6.82 -23.57 -13.67
N VAL A 143 -7.11 -22.93 -14.80
CA VAL A 143 -6.19 -21.99 -15.47
C VAL A 143 -5.95 -20.78 -14.58
N ALA A 144 -7.01 -20.20 -14.03
CA ALA A 144 -6.90 -19.07 -13.11
C ALA A 144 -6.09 -19.42 -11.86
N THR A 145 -6.31 -20.61 -11.27
CA THR A 145 -5.61 -21.01 -10.04
C THR A 145 -4.11 -21.17 -10.26
N VAL A 146 -3.71 -21.87 -11.32
CA VAL A 146 -2.29 -22.01 -11.65
C VAL A 146 -1.66 -20.65 -11.97
N GLY A 147 -2.33 -19.81 -12.77
CA GLY A 147 -1.82 -18.48 -13.12
C GLY A 147 -1.63 -17.57 -11.90
N PHE A 148 -2.57 -17.57 -10.96
CA PHE A 148 -2.45 -16.75 -9.76
C PHE A 148 -1.45 -17.29 -8.74
N LEU A 149 -1.23 -18.60 -8.68
CA LEU A 149 -0.12 -19.16 -7.90
C LEU A 149 1.24 -18.73 -8.48
N LEU A 150 1.38 -18.67 -9.80
CA LEU A 150 2.59 -18.13 -10.43
C LEU A 150 2.78 -16.64 -10.11
N ILE A 151 1.72 -15.83 -10.19
CA ILE A 151 1.77 -14.39 -9.80
C ILE A 151 2.14 -14.22 -8.33
N ALA A 152 1.65 -15.10 -7.46
CA ALA A 152 1.92 -15.04 -6.04
C ALA A 152 3.41 -15.13 -5.74
N PHE A 153 4.13 -16.03 -6.42
CA PHE A 153 5.53 -16.39 -6.15
C PHE A 153 6.53 -15.93 -7.23
N TYR A 154 6.14 -15.05 -8.14
CA TYR A 154 7.04 -14.39 -9.08
C TYR A 154 7.92 -13.35 -8.38
#